data_AF-A0A964IZE7-F1
#
_entry.id   AF-A0A964IZE7-F1
#
_cell.length_a   1.000
_cell.length_b   1.000
_cell.length_c   1.000
_cell.angle_alpha   90.00
_cell.angle_beta   90.00
_cell.angle_gamma   90.00
#
_symmetry.space_group_name_H-M   'P 1'
#
loop_
_entity.id
_entity.type
_entity.pdbx_description
1 polymer ?
#
loop_
_entity_poly.entity_id
_entity_poly.type
_entity_poly.pdbx_seq_one_letter_code
_entity_poly.pdbx_strand_id
1 'polypeptide(L)'
;MTSDEALLGALQQAETVTPEERSVLLCFLAGRCVVPDAVELTAALRRSELLLAAGGDPRRPLELYGRAVTALADDLDDSTLRAQLATGLASLGPAAEGLPSTTTAVAQLRHDADLAWQCYAMALLAEALADPG
;
A
#
# COMPACT_ATOMS: atom_id res chain seq x y z
N MET A 1 -15.81 11.01 -14.80
CA MET A 1 -15.54 10.28 -13.56
C MET A 1 -15.04 11.27 -12.53
N THR A 2 -15.82 11.52 -11.48
CA THR A 2 -15.39 12.38 -10.37
C THR A 2 -14.44 11.60 -9.46
N SER A 3 -13.64 12.29 -8.63
CA SER A 3 -12.73 11.64 -7.68
C SER A 3 -13.48 10.68 -6.72
N ASP A 4 -14.69 11.04 -6.31
CA ASP A 4 -15.54 10.22 -5.44
C ASP A 4 -16.02 8.93 -6.12
N GLU A 5 -16.39 9.00 -7.41
CA GLU A 5 -16.83 7.83 -8.18
C GLU A 5 -15.68 6.83 -8.38
N ALA A 6 -14.47 7.34 -8.64
CA ALA A 6 -13.27 6.52 -8.76
C ALA A 6 -12.90 5.84 -7.42
N LEU A 7 -12.99 6.58 -6.31
CA LEU A 7 -12.75 6.03 -4.98
C LEU A 7 -13.75 4.91 -4.66
N LEU A 8 -15.03 5.16 -4.88
CA LEU A 8 -16.08 4.17 -4.62
C LEU A 8 -15.90 2.91 -5.47
N GLY A 9 -15.57 3.06 -6.76
CA GLY A 9 -15.25 1.93 -7.63
C GLY A 9 -14.05 1.12 -7.13
N ALA A 10 -13.00 1.77 -6.65
CA ALA A 10 -11.83 1.10 -6.08
C ALA A 10 -12.17 0.36 -4.77
N LEU A 11 -13.02 0.93 -3.90
CA LEU A 11 -13.50 0.26 -2.69
C LEU A 11 -14.39 -0.95 -3.01
N GLN A 12 -15.25 -0.85 -4.02
CA GLN A 12 -16.03 -1.99 -4.51
C GLN A 12 -15.13 -3.09 -5.07
N GLN A 13 -14.07 -2.74 -5.79
CA GLN A 13 -13.06 -3.70 -6.24
C GLN A 13 -12.41 -4.39 -5.04
N ALA A 14 -12.02 -3.63 -4.02
CA ALA A 14 -11.43 -4.15 -2.78
C ALA A 14 -12.33 -5.20 -2.10
N GLU A 15 -13.65 -5.10 -2.23
CA GLU A 15 -14.59 -6.08 -1.68
C GLU A 15 -14.44 -7.46 -2.34
N THR A 16 -14.07 -7.51 -3.62
CA THR A 16 -14.09 -8.73 -4.45
C THR A 16 -12.77 -9.50 -4.52
N VAL A 17 -11.65 -8.87 -4.12
CA VAL A 17 -10.31 -9.46 -4.16
C VAL A 17 -9.98 -10.29 -2.91
N THR A 18 -8.82 -10.93 -2.87
CA THR A 18 -8.37 -11.68 -1.68
C THR A 18 -8.10 -10.76 -0.48
N PRO A 19 -8.06 -11.26 0.77
CA PRO A 19 -7.76 -10.45 1.95
C PRO A 19 -6.43 -9.69 1.90
N GLU A 20 -5.39 -10.30 1.34
CA GLU A 20 -4.08 -9.66 1.20
C GLU A 20 -4.12 -8.55 0.15
N GLU A 21 -4.61 -8.85 -1.05
CA GLU A 21 -4.78 -7.85 -2.13
C GLU A 21 -5.67 -6.68 -1.69
N ARG A 22 -6.73 -6.95 -0.94
CA ARG A 22 -7.60 -5.93 -0.35
C ARG A 22 -6.81 -5.00 0.56
N SER A 23 -5.97 -5.56 1.43
CA SER A 23 -5.18 -4.78 2.38
C SER A 23 -4.16 -3.88 1.68
N VAL A 24 -3.47 -4.44 0.68
CA VAL A 24 -2.53 -3.69 -0.18
C VAL A 24 -3.25 -2.58 -0.95
N LEU A 25 -4.39 -2.88 -1.58
CA LEU A 25 -5.19 -1.90 -2.32
C LEU A 25 -5.71 -0.77 -1.40
N LEU A 26 -6.17 -1.10 -0.19
CA LEU A 26 -6.63 -0.08 0.75
C LEU A 26 -5.49 0.82 1.22
N CYS A 27 -4.32 0.26 1.51
CA CYS A 27 -3.14 1.05 1.86
C CYS A 27 -2.64 1.90 0.68
N PHE A 28 -2.78 1.43 -0.55
CA PHE A 28 -2.50 2.22 -1.75
C PHE A 28 -3.42 3.44 -1.86
N LEU A 29 -4.73 3.25 -1.68
CA LEU A 29 -5.72 4.33 -1.73
C LEU A 29 -5.50 5.33 -0.58
N ALA A 30 -5.33 4.82 0.64
CA ALA A 30 -5.03 5.64 1.81
C ALA A 30 -3.69 6.39 1.65
N GLY A 31 -2.70 5.75 1.02
CA GLY A 31 -1.36 6.26 0.79
C GLY A 31 -1.28 7.45 -0.16
N ARG A 32 -2.36 7.81 -0.87
CA ARG A 32 -2.38 8.96 -1.79
C ARG A 32 -2.18 10.32 -1.09
N CYS A 33 -2.40 10.39 0.22
CA CYS A 33 -2.09 11.58 1.02
C CYS A 33 -0.71 11.53 1.70
N VAL A 34 0.04 10.43 1.54
CA VAL A 34 1.40 10.30 2.08
C VAL A 34 2.36 10.99 1.13
N VAL A 35 3.18 11.90 1.65
CA VAL A 35 4.09 12.75 0.87
C VAL A 35 5.52 12.49 1.31
N PRO A 36 6.14 11.38 0.87
CA PRO A 36 7.56 11.12 1.14
C PRO A 36 8.44 12.10 0.35
N ASP A 37 9.69 12.26 0.78
CA ASP A 37 10.68 12.93 -0.05
C ASP A 37 10.86 12.15 -1.36
N ALA A 38 10.77 12.83 -2.50
CA ALA A 38 10.74 12.19 -3.80
C ALA A 38 12.09 11.53 -4.16
N VAL A 39 13.21 12.11 -3.70
CA VAL A 39 14.54 11.57 -3.96
C VAL A 39 14.78 10.33 -3.11
N GLU A 40 14.41 10.39 -1.84
CA GLU A 40 14.48 9.25 -0.92
C GLU A 40 13.58 8.10 -1.37
N LEU A 41 12.32 8.39 -1.74
CA LEU A 41 11.40 7.39 -2.28
C LEU A 41 11.97 6.70 -3.53
N THR A 42 12.46 7.49 -4.49
CA THR A 42 13.05 6.94 -5.73
C THR A 42 14.27 6.06 -5.43
N ALA A 43 15.13 6.48 -4.50
CA ALA A 43 16.30 5.70 -4.11
C ALA A 43 15.91 4.39 -3.41
N ALA A 44 14.93 4.43 -2.49
CA ALA A 44 14.43 3.28 -1.76
C ALA A 44 13.75 2.25 -2.68
N LEU A 45 12.91 2.71 -3.62
CA LEU A 45 12.28 1.84 -4.63
C LEU A 45 13.33 1.11 -5.46
N ARG A 46 14.31 1.83 -6.02
CA ARG A 46 15.39 1.21 -6.80
C ARG A 46 16.18 0.17 -6.02
N ARG A 47 16.51 0.44 -4.75
CA ARG A 47 17.18 -0.55 -3.88
C ARG A 47 16.33 -1.80 -3.69
N SER A 48 15.02 -1.62 -3.51
CA SER A 48 14.07 -2.71 -3.27
C SER A 48 13.81 -3.55 -4.52
N GLU A 49 13.71 -2.93 -5.69
CA GLU A 49 13.65 -3.61 -6.98
C GLU A 49 14.90 -4.45 -7.26
N LEU A 50 16.10 -3.88 -7.01
CA LEU A 50 17.35 -4.62 -7.10
C LEU A 50 17.39 -5.80 -6.12
N LEU A 51 16.80 -5.63 -4.93
CA LEU A 51 16.69 -6.69 -3.93
C LEU A 51 15.80 -7.84 -4.39
N LEU A 52 14.69 -7.50 -5.04
CA LEU A 52 13.77 -8.46 -5.64
C LEU A 52 14.46 -9.23 -6.77
N ALA A 53 15.14 -8.53 -7.67
CA ALA A 53 15.87 -9.14 -8.79
C ALA A 53 17.04 -10.03 -8.33
N ALA A 54 17.72 -9.67 -7.24
CA ALA A 54 18.78 -10.49 -6.65
C ALA A 54 18.26 -11.79 -5.99
N GLY A 55 16.95 -11.89 -5.74
CA GLY A 55 16.30 -13.04 -5.10
C GLY A 55 15.99 -14.22 -6.02
N GLY A 56 16.30 -14.14 -7.31
CA GLY A 56 16.08 -15.22 -8.29
C GLY A 56 15.22 -14.78 -9.47
N ASP A 57 14.04 -15.40 -9.64
CA ASP A 57 13.16 -15.11 -10.77
C ASP A 57 12.60 -13.67 -10.68
N PRO A 58 12.93 -12.76 -11.63
CA PRO A 58 12.40 -11.40 -11.64
C PRO A 58 10.89 -11.35 -11.91
N ARG A 59 10.26 -12.48 -12.28
CA ARG A 59 8.80 -12.62 -12.38
C ARG A 59 8.14 -13.16 -11.11
N ARG A 60 8.90 -13.35 -10.03
CA ARG A 60 8.31 -13.77 -8.75
C ARG A 60 7.28 -12.71 -8.31
N PRO A 61 6.07 -13.13 -7.89
CA PRO A 61 5.11 -12.20 -7.29
C PRO A 61 5.70 -11.53 -6.06
N LEU A 62 5.28 -10.29 -5.79
CA LEU A 62 5.58 -9.65 -4.52
C LEU A 62 4.93 -10.47 -3.39
N GLU A 63 5.66 -10.65 -2.31
CA GLU A 63 5.20 -11.33 -1.09
C GLU A 63 5.11 -10.27 0.02
N LEU A 64 3.96 -10.17 0.71
CA LEU A 64 3.84 -9.36 1.91
C LEU A 64 4.84 -9.84 2.98
N TYR A 65 5.55 -8.92 3.63
CA TYR A 65 6.73 -9.21 4.49
C TYR A 65 7.90 -9.89 3.77
N GLY A 66 7.83 -10.02 2.44
CA GLY A 66 8.95 -10.45 1.63
C GLY A 66 10.10 -9.45 1.70
N ARG A 67 11.32 -9.93 1.43
CA ARG A 67 12.55 -9.17 1.67
C ARG A 67 12.56 -7.78 1.02
N ALA A 68 12.10 -7.66 -0.23
CA ALA A 68 12.05 -6.39 -0.95
C ALA A 68 11.01 -5.41 -0.36
N VAL A 69 9.84 -5.92 0.03
CA VAL A 69 8.78 -5.12 0.66
C VAL A 69 9.24 -4.62 2.03
N THR A 70 9.79 -5.51 2.86
CA THR A 70 10.27 -5.15 4.20
C THR A 70 11.40 -4.12 4.12
N ALA A 71 12.35 -4.28 3.19
CA ALA A 71 13.42 -3.31 3.01
C ALA A 71 12.90 -1.91 2.60
N LEU A 72 11.89 -1.85 1.73
CA LEU A 72 11.25 -0.59 1.37
C LEU A 72 10.50 0.03 2.56
N ALA A 73 9.78 -0.80 3.33
CA ALA A 73 9.07 -0.36 4.52
C ALA A 73 10.04 0.25 5.54
N ASP A 74 11.18 -0.41 5.78
CA ASP A 74 12.22 0.05 6.69
C ASP A 74 12.90 1.33 6.19
N ASP A 75 13.21 1.42 4.89
CA ASP A 75 13.84 2.61 4.28
C ASP A 75 12.96 3.86 4.38
N LEU A 76 11.63 3.69 4.39
CA LEU A 76 10.67 4.79 4.46
C LEU A 76 10.12 5.03 5.89
N ASP A 77 10.54 4.26 6.89
CA ASP A 77 9.93 4.24 8.23
C ASP A 77 10.15 5.55 9.00
N ASP A 78 9.30 6.54 8.70
CA ASP A 78 9.23 7.84 9.35
C ASP A 78 7.87 8.04 10.02
N SER A 79 7.91 8.53 11.27
CA SER A 79 6.72 8.74 12.08
C SER A 79 5.69 9.69 11.44
N THR A 80 6.13 10.67 10.66
CA THR A 80 5.25 11.61 9.95
C THR A 80 4.52 10.90 8.82
N LEU A 81 5.25 10.12 8.02
CA LEU A 81 4.65 9.37 6.91
C LEU A 81 3.67 8.30 7.41
N ARG A 82 3.98 7.63 8.52
CA ARG A 82 3.05 6.69 9.16
C ARG A 82 1.77 7.37 9.65
N ALA A 83 1.88 8.57 10.23
CA ALA A 83 0.72 9.35 10.66
C ALA A 83 -0.15 9.79 9.48
N GLN A 84 0.46 10.14 8.34
CA GLN A 84 -0.25 10.45 7.10
C GLN A 84 -1.02 9.22 6.59
N LEU A 85 -0.40 8.04 6.55
CA LEU A 85 -1.08 6.80 6.15
C LEU A 85 -2.25 6.47 7.07
N ALA A 86 -2.07 6.61 8.39
CA ALA A 86 -3.13 6.40 9.36
C ALA A 86 -4.32 7.36 9.15
N THR A 87 -4.04 8.61 8.78
CA THR A 87 -5.07 9.60 8.42
C THR A 87 -5.81 9.20 7.14
N GLY A 88 -5.07 8.74 6.12
CA GLY A 88 -5.65 8.19 4.89
C GLY A 88 -6.60 7.02 5.17
N LEU A 89 -6.15 6.05 5.97
CA LEU A 89 -6.98 4.88 6.35
C LEU A 89 -8.23 5.29 7.14
N ALA A 90 -8.14 6.28 8.01
CA ALA A 90 -9.30 6.81 8.72
C ALA A 90 -10.31 7.45 7.77
N SER A 91 -9.84 8.12 6.71
CA SER A 91 -10.70 8.76 5.69
C SER A 91 -11.45 7.77 4.80
N LEU A 92 -10.94 6.54 4.63
CA LEU A 92 -11.62 5.50 3.86
C LEU A 92 -12.85 4.92 4.58
N GLY A 93 -12.90 5.02 5.92
CA GLY A 93 -13.95 4.41 6.75
C GLY A 93 -15.38 4.74 6.29
N PRO A 94 -15.77 6.03 6.22
CA PRO A 94 -17.11 6.42 5.77
C PRO A 94 -17.46 5.93 4.36
N ALA A 95 -16.49 5.92 3.43
CA ALA A 95 -16.72 5.49 2.06
C ALA A 95 -16.81 3.96 1.91
N ALA A 96 -16.25 3.20 2.86
CA ALA A 96 -16.33 1.74 2.90
C ALA A 96 -17.63 1.22 3.53
N GLU A 97 -18.49 2.10 4.08
CA GLU A 97 -19.77 1.70 4.66
C GLU A 97 -20.63 0.92 3.66
N GLY A 98 -21.18 -0.21 4.11
CA GLY A 98 -21.95 -1.12 3.25
C GLY A 98 -21.10 -2.16 2.49
N LEU A 99 -19.76 -2.12 2.64
CA LEU A 99 -18.82 -3.12 2.11
C LEU A 99 -18.18 -3.89 3.29
N PRO A 100 -18.74 -5.05 3.70
CA PRO A 100 -18.38 -5.69 4.97
C PRO A 100 -16.91 -6.10 5.07
N SER A 101 -16.35 -6.68 4.00
CA SER A 101 -14.97 -7.17 3.98
C SER A 101 -14.00 -6.00 3.97
N THR A 102 -14.32 -4.97 3.21
CA THR A 102 -13.56 -3.72 3.11
C THR A 102 -13.58 -2.95 4.42
N THR A 103 -14.75 -2.80 5.05
CA THR A 103 -14.88 -2.17 6.37
C THR A 103 -14.04 -2.91 7.41
N THR A 104 -14.09 -4.24 7.41
CA THR A 104 -13.31 -5.07 8.33
C THR A 104 -11.81 -4.89 8.11
N ALA A 105 -11.35 -4.90 6.86
CA ALA A 105 -9.95 -4.69 6.52
C ALA A 105 -9.45 -3.29 6.90
N VAL A 106 -10.22 -2.23 6.65
CA VAL A 106 -9.88 -0.87 7.10
C VAL A 106 -9.74 -0.82 8.62
N ALA A 107 -10.66 -1.46 9.37
CA ALA A 107 -10.57 -1.52 10.82
C ALA A 107 -9.31 -2.27 11.31
N GLN A 108 -8.97 -3.39 10.67
CA GLN A 108 -7.75 -4.16 10.96
C GLN A 108 -6.49 -3.34 10.71
N LEU A 109 -6.37 -2.70 9.54
CA LEU A 109 -5.21 -1.89 9.16
C LEU A 109 -5.03 -0.67 10.08
N ARG A 110 -6.13 -0.11 10.60
CA ARG A 110 -6.06 0.97 11.61
C ARG A 110 -5.61 0.48 12.98
N HIS A 111 -5.84 -0.80 13.29
CA HIS A 111 -5.41 -1.41 14.54
C HIS A 111 -3.94 -1.87 14.48
N ASP A 112 -3.52 -2.38 13.33
CA ASP A 112 -2.17 -2.90 13.10
C ASP A 112 -1.41 -1.97 12.13
N ALA A 113 -0.73 -0.98 12.71
CA ALA A 113 0.01 0.02 11.96
C ALA A 113 1.24 -0.55 11.24
N ASP A 114 1.80 -1.68 11.69
CA ASP A 114 2.94 -2.34 11.06
C ASP A 114 2.50 -3.09 9.80
N LEU A 115 1.39 -3.82 9.90
CA LEU A 115 0.75 -4.42 8.73
C LEU A 115 0.36 -3.36 7.70
N ALA A 116 -0.25 -2.25 8.12
CA ALA A 116 -0.62 -1.17 7.22
C ALA A 116 0.60 -0.60 6.48
N TRP A 117 1.72 -0.41 7.18
CA TRP A 117 2.94 0.11 6.60
C TRP A 117 3.55 -0.86 5.57
N GLN A 118 3.56 -2.15 5.87
CA GLN A 118 4.03 -3.20 4.96
C GLN A 118 3.16 -3.31 3.71
N CYS A 119 1.84 -3.24 3.86
CA CYS A 119 0.91 -3.18 2.73
C CYS A 119 1.10 -1.93 1.87
N TYR A 120 1.40 -0.78 2.48
CA TYR A 120 1.70 0.46 1.76
C TYR A 120 3.01 0.36 0.97
N ALA A 121 4.08 -0.14 1.57
CA ALA A 121 5.35 -0.39 0.88
C ALA A 121 5.17 -1.37 -0.30
N MET A 122 4.44 -2.47 -0.10
CA MET A 122 4.14 -3.43 -1.16
C MET A 122 3.39 -2.78 -2.32
N ALA A 123 2.42 -1.90 -2.03
CA ALA A 123 1.67 -1.17 -3.05
C ALA A 123 2.56 -0.22 -3.86
N LEU A 124 3.44 0.53 -3.21
CA LEU A 124 4.40 1.42 -3.88
C LEU A 124 5.35 0.63 -4.79
N LEU A 125 5.88 -0.49 -4.31
CA LEU A 125 6.76 -1.35 -5.09
C LEU A 125 6.02 -1.98 -6.28
N ALA A 126 4.76 -2.38 -6.09
CA ALA A 126 3.92 -2.89 -7.18
C ALA A 126 3.67 -1.83 -8.25
N GLU A 127 3.38 -0.57 -7.86
CA GLU A 127 3.19 0.55 -8.78
C GLU A 127 4.47 0.83 -9.57
N ALA A 128 5.63 0.89 -8.90
CA ALA A 128 6.93 1.09 -9.55
C ALA A 128 7.30 -0.03 -10.55
N LEU A 129 6.99 -1.29 -10.23
CA LEU A 129 7.24 -2.42 -11.14
C LEU A 129 6.28 -2.44 -12.34
N ALA A 130 5.09 -1.87 -12.20
CA ALA A 130 4.11 -1.75 -13.29
C ALA A 130 4.43 -0.59 -14.24
N ASP A 131 5.08 0.48 -13.75
CA ASP A 131 5.53 1.63 -14.51
C ASP A 131 7.06 1.78 -14.43
N PRO A 132 7.82 1.02 -15.24
CA PRO A 132 9.28 0.91 -15.09
C PRO A 132 10.08 2.21 -15.38
N GLY A 133 9.41 3.32 -15.73
CA GLY A 133 10.05 4.58 -16.10
C GLY A 133 10.69 4.59 -17.48
#